data_AF-J0ZHJ0-F1
#
_entry.id   AF-J0ZHJ0-F1
#
_cell.length_a   1.000
_cell.length_b   1.000
_cell.length_c   1.000
_cell.angle_alpha   90.00
_cell.angle_beta   90.00
_cell.angle_gamma   90.00
#
_symmetry.space_group_name_H-M   'P 1'
#
loop_
_entity.id
_entity.type
_entity.pdbx_description
1 polymer ?
#
loop_
_entity_poly.entity_id
_entity_poly.type
_entity_poly.pdbx_seq_one_letter_code
_entity_poly.pdbx_strand_id
1 'polypeptide(L)'
;MIMVNKTSGRRIGAHHIEYRRLAENAEVGSVSRGQLIRLAKKLRMTGFIKDTECNLLLALLDTASVSSFEQGGMPIVFKSNQRLGVEISRSNSRVSRLLSSLYDKGFIVMRDSGNFKRYSAHNSHNNITTACGIDLRILIARYCELQQKA
;
A
#
# COMPACT_ATOMS: atom_id res chain seq x y z
N MET A 1 -27.57 -6.30 11.12
CA MET A 1 -26.66 -6.25 9.94
C MET A 1 -26.13 -4.83 9.82
N ILE A 2 -24.89 -4.55 10.28
CA ILE A 2 -24.32 -3.20 10.18
C ILE A 2 -23.98 -2.94 8.71
N MET A 3 -24.68 -1.99 8.07
CA MET A 3 -24.31 -1.48 6.76
C MET A 3 -22.92 -0.85 6.87
N VAL A 4 -21.90 -1.54 6.39
CA VAL A 4 -20.58 -0.96 6.19
C VAL A 4 -20.73 0.11 5.11
N ASN A 5 -20.60 1.38 5.48
CA ASN A 5 -20.63 2.46 4.53
C ASN A 5 -19.52 2.23 3.49
N LYS A 6 -19.90 1.93 2.25
CA LYS A 6 -19.01 1.64 1.12
C LYS A 6 -18.20 2.88 0.69
N THR A 7 -18.08 3.92 1.50
CA THR A 7 -17.22 5.09 1.24
C THR A 7 -16.25 5.40 2.37
N SER A 8 -16.37 4.74 3.54
CA SER A 8 -15.38 4.88 4.62
C SER A 8 -14.04 4.30 4.14
N GLY A 9 -13.08 5.18 3.87
CA GLY A 9 -11.79 4.90 3.20
C GLY A 9 -11.69 5.25 1.72
N ARG A 10 -12.69 5.95 1.17
CA ARG A 10 -12.75 6.40 -0.23
C ARG A 10 -12.85 7.93 -0.37
N ARG A 11 -12.66 8.66 0.73
CA ARG A 11 -12.65 10.12 0.72
C ARG A 11 -11.33 10.56 0.11
N ILE A 12 -11.35 10.98 -1.15
CA ILE A 12 -10.19 11.60 -1.78
C ILE A 12 -10.06 13.01 -1.20
N GLY A 13 -8.91 13.30 -0.61
CA GLY A 13 -8.52 14.62 -0.13
C GLY A 13 -7.31 15.12 -0.93
N ALA A 14 -6.94 16.38 -0.75
CA ALA A 14 -5.78 16.96 -1.45
C ALA A 14 -4.49 16.15 -1.19
N HIS A 15 -4.25 15.74 0.07
CA HIS A 15 -3.10 14.90 0.45
C HIS A 15 -3.08 13.54 -0.27
N HIS A 16 -4.24 12.96 -0.55
CA HIS A 16 -4.33 11.70 -1.30
C HIS A 16 -3.86 11.84 -2.76
N ILE A 17 -4.14 12.99 -3.37
CA ILE A 17 -3.69 13.32 -4.73
C ILE A 17 -2.18 13.55 -4.72
N GLU A 18 -1.67 14.26 -3.71
CA GLU A 18 -0.25 14.50 -3.52
C GLU A 18 0.54 13.20 -3.31
N TYR A 19 0.09 12.31 -2.42
CA TYR A 19 0.73 11.01 -2.23
C TYR A 19 0.71 10.17 -3.51
N ARG A 20 -0.36 10.24 -4.31
CA ARG A 20 -0.38 9.56 -5.61
C ARG A 20 0.70 10.12 -6.54
N ARG A 21 0.84 11.45 -6.61
CA ARG A 21 1.88 12.10 -7.40
C ARG A 21 3.28 11.71 -6.93
N LEU A 22 3.53 11.69 -5.61
CA LEU A 22 4.81 11.25 -5.05
C LEU A 22 5.13 9.80 -5.40
N ALA A 23 4.13 8.91 -5.30
CA ALA A 23 4.28 7.51 -5.68
C ALA A 23 4.59 7.32 -7.17
N GLU A 24 3.98 8.14 -8.05
CA GLU A 24 4.22 8.09 -9.50
C GLU A 24 5.62 8.56 -9.89
N ASN A 25 6.19 9.49 -9.12
CA ASN A 25 7.54 10.03 -9.33
C ASN A 25 8.60 9.34 -8.45
N ALA A 26 8.27 8.25 -7.77
CA ALA A 26 9.20 7.54 -6.92
C ALA A 26 10.33 6.92 -7.76
N GLU A 27 11.57 7.11 -7.31
CA GLU A 27 12.75 6.48 -7.89
C GLU A 27 12.83 5.00 -7.47
N VAL A 28 12.04 4.13 -8.10
CA VAL A 28 12.05 2.68 -7.80
C VAL A 28 13.44 2.11 -8.07
N GLY A 29 13.97 1.35 -7.12
CA GLY A 29 15.37 0.89 -7.10
C GLY A 29 16.23 1.60 -6.06
N SER A 30 15.86 2.82 -5.63
CA SER A 30 16.61 3.58 -4.60
C SER A 30 16.48 3.01 -3.19
N VAL A 31 15.37 2.30 -2.90
CA VAL A 31 15.09 1.71 -1.59
C VAL A 31 14.58 0.29 -1.76
N SER A 32 15.27 -0.67 -1.13
CA SER A 32 14.93 -2.08 -1.18
C SER A 32 13.70 -2.42 -0.32
N ARG A 33 13.00 -3.51 -0.70
CA ARG A 33 11.92 -4.11 0.10
C ARG A 33 12.34 -4.38 1.55
N GLY A 34 13.57 -4.86 1.74
CA GLY A 34 14.14 -5.11 3.07
C GLY A 34 14.30 -3.84 3.91
N GLN A 35 14.71 -2.72 3.31
CA GLN A 35 14.74 -1.42 4.01
C GLN A 35 13.35 -0.97 4.44
N LEU A 36 12.34 -1.15 3.59
CA LEU A 36 10.95 -0.79 3.91
C LEU A 36 10.36 -1.65 5.03
N ILE A 37 10.65 -2.95 5.05
CA ILE A 37 10.27 -3.85 6.15
C ILE A 37 10.90 -3.40 7.48
N ARG A 38 12.20 -3.04 7.46
CA ARG A 38 12.89 -2.53 8.66
C ARG A 38 12.28 -1.20 9.11
N LEU A 39 11.99 -0.29 8.18
CA LEU A 39 11.35 0.99 8.47
C LEU A 39 9.98 0.80 9.15
N ALA A 40 9.11 -0.05 8.59
CA ALA A 40 7.80 -0.33 9.16
C ALA A 40 7.89 -0.89 10.60
N LYS A 41 8.86 -1.75 10.88
CA LYS A 41 9.10 -2.27 12.24
C LYS A 41 9.57 -1.17 13.19
N LYS A 42 10.46 -0.27 12.75
CA LYS A 42 10.94 0.85 13.56
C LYS A 42 9.83 1.86 13.89
N LEU A 43 9.04 2.27 12.90
CA LEU A 43 7.88 3.15 13.09
C LEU A 43 6.83 2.57 14.05
N ARG A 44 6.72 1.24 14.14
CA ARG A 44 5.89 0.58 15.16
C ARG A 44 6.49 0.76 16.55
N MET A 45 7.81 0.58 16.71
CA MET A 45 8.49 0.73 18.00
C MET A 45 8.41 2.17 18.53
N THR A 46 8.40 3.18 17.65
CA THR A 46 8.23 4.59 18.04
C THR A 46 6.77 4.98 18.31
N GLY A 47 5.82 4.06 18.08
CA GLY A 47 4.37 4.34 18.20
C GLY A 47 3.79 5.18 17.06
N PHE A 48 4.59 5.51 16.03
CA PHE A 48 4.14 6.31 14.88
C PHE A 48 3.06 5.58 14.06
N ILE A 49 3.13 4.24 14.00
CA ILE A 49 2.05 3.39 13.48
C ILE A 49 1.64 2.34 14.51
N LYS A 50 0.35 1.96 14.50
CA LYS A 50 -0.19 0.94 15.40
C LYS A 50 0.28 -0.46 14.98
N ASP A 51 0.34 -1.39 15.92
CA ASP A 51 0.70 -2.79 15.63
C ASP A 51 -0.14 -3.41 14.52
N THR A 52 -1.46 -3.19 14.54
CA THR A 52 -2.36 -3.72 13.50
C THR A 52 -2.14 -3.10 12.13
N GLU A 53 -1.69 -1.84 12.08
CA GLU A 53 -1.36 -1.16 10.82
C GLU A 53 -0.02 -1.66 10.29
N CYS A 54 0.98 -1.82 11.17
CA CYS A 54 2.27 -2.42 10.84
C CYS A 54 2.11 -3.84 10.30
N ASN A 55 1.29 -4.69 10.94
CA ASN A 55 1.05 -6.07 10.48
C ASN A 55 0.46 -6.10 9.06
N LEU A 56 -0.49 -5.21 8.75
CA LEU A 56 -1.02 -5.10 7.40
C LEU A 56 0.03 -4.57 6.41
N LEU A 57 0.81 -3.56 6.79
CA LEU A 57 1.86 -3.00 5.94
C LEU A 57 2.94 -4.04 5.61
N LEU A 58 3.34 -4.86 6.59
CA LEU A 58 4.25 -5.98 6.40
C LEU A 58 3.65 -7.04 5.47
N ALA A 59 2.38 -7.43 5.65
CA ALA A 59 1.72 -8.37 4.74
C ALA A 59 1.68 -7.86 3.28
N LEU A 60 1.49 -6.54 3.07
CA LEU A 60 1.58 -5.93 1.75
C LEU A 60 2.99 -5.99 1.17
N LEU A 61 4.01 -5.62 1.96
CA LEU A 61 5.42 -5.71 1.57
C LEU A 61 5.87 -7.14 1.28
N ASP A 62 5.34 -8.14 1.98
CA ASP A 62 5.62 -9.56 1.73
C ASP A 62 4.87 -10.13 0.52
N THR A 63 3.76 -9.50 0.14
CA THR A 63 3.02 -9.87 -1.07
C THR A 63 3.71 -9.43 -2.35
N ALA A 64 4.37 -8.27 -2.33
CA ALA A 64 5.08 -7.74 -3.50
C ALA A 64 6.43 -8.45 -3.68
N SER A 65 6.77 -8.84 -4.92
CA SER A 65 8.04 -9.51 -5.21
C SER A 65 9.23 -8.60 -4.90
N VAL A 66 10.39 -9.18 -4.59
CA VAL A 66 11.63 -8.39 -4.39
C VAL A 66 11.94 -7.56 -5.64
N SER A 67 11.85 -8.16 -6.82
CA SER A 67 12.09 -7.52 -8.12
C SER A 67 11.15 -6.34 -8.41
N SER A 68 9.96 -6.29 -7.79
CA SER A 68 9.06 -5.15 -7.96
C SER A 68 9.59 -3.85 -7.34
N PHE A 69 10.61 -3.92 -6.48
CA PHE A 69 11.29 -2.77 -5.87
C PHE A 69 12.61 -2.42 -6.55
N GLU A 70 13.03 -3.18 -7.56
CA GLU A 70 14.23 -2.91 -8.36
C GLU A 70 13.91 -1.90 -9.48
N GLN A 71 14.95 -1.39 -10.15
CA GLN A 71 14.79 -0.37 -11.18
C GLN A 71 13.80 -0.81 -12.28
N GLY A 72 12.82 0.03 -12.58
CA GLY A 72 11.73 -0.28 -13.53
C GLY A 72 10.63 -1.19 -12.98
N GLY A 73 10.75 -1.63 -11.72
CA GLY A 73 9.75 -2.42 -11.03
C GLY A 73 8.48 -1.63 -10.66
N MET A 74 7.42 -2.36 -10.33
CA MET A 74 6.13 -1.77 -9.97
C MET A 74 5.55 -2.48 -8.73
N PRO A 75 5.83 -1.98 -7.51
CA PRO A 75 5.44 -2.63 -6.26
C PRO A 75 3.96 -2.32 -5.94
N ILE A 76 3.06 -2.86 -6.77
CA ILE A 76 1.61 -2.74 -6.61
C ILE A 76 1.02 -4.10 -6.21
N VAL A 77 0.25 -4.10 -5.12
CA VAL A 77 -0.39 -5.29 -4.57
C VAL A 77 -1.84 -5.41 -5.01
N PHE A 78 -2.19 -6.57 -5.57
CA PHE A 78 -3.55 -6.88 -6.04
C PHE A 78 -4.34 -7.80 -5.12
N LYS A 79 -3.72 -8.30 -4.04
CA LYS A 79 -4.33 -9.28 -3.11
C LYS A 79 -5.64 -8.74 -2.51
N SER A 80 -6.67 -9.58 -2.44
CA SER A 80 -7.99 -9.20 -1.93
C SER A 80 -8.00 -8.98 -0.42
N ASN A 81 -9.00 -8.23 0.09
CA ASN A 81 -9.17 -8.03 1.53
C ASN A 81 -9.39 -9.35 2.30
N GLN A 82 -10.01 -10.35 1.65
CA GLN A 82 -10.20 -11.67 2.26
C GLN A 82 -8.87 -12.38 2.49
N ARG A 83 -8.00 -12.43 1.47
CA ARG A 83 -6.68 -13.08 1.60
C ARG A 83 -5.79 -12.34 2.60
N LEU A 84 -5.75 -11.01 2.54
CA LEU A 84 -5.07 -10.20 3.55
C LEU A 84 -5.62 -10.46 4.95
N GLY A 85 -6.95 -10.56 5.09
CA GLY A 85 -7.63 -10.83 6.35
C GLY A 85 -7.24 -12.16 6.98
N VAL A 86 -7.08 -13.21 6.16
CA VAL A 86 -6.56 -14.50 6.63
C VAL A 86 -5.14 -14.34 7.16
N GLU A 87 -4.25 -13.67 6.43
CA GLU A 87 -2.84 -13.50 6.82
C GLU A 87 -2.66 -12.72 8.13
N ILE A 88 -3.48 -11.71 8.38
CA ILE A 88 -3.38 -10.89 9.59
C ILE A 88 -4.42 -11.24 10.66
N SER A 89 -5.18 -12.33 10.49
CA SER A 89 -6.25 -12.78 11.38
C SER A 89 -7.29 -11.68 11.68
N ARG A 90 -7.82 -11.05 10.62
CA ARG A 90 -8.83 -9.97 10.69
C ARG A 90 -9.95 -10.16 9.67
N SER A 91 -11.14 -9.65 10.00
CA SER A 91 -12.27 -9.63 9.07
C SER A 91 -12.04 -8.68 7.89
N ASN A 92 -12.73 -8.91 6.77
CA ASN A 92 -12.68 -8.04 5.58
C ASN A 92 -12.96 -6.57 5.92
N SER A 93 -13.92 -6.33 6.81
CA SER A 93 -14.27 -4.97 7.25
C SER A 93 -13.15 -4.32 8.05
N ARG A 94 -12.40 -5.09 8.83
CA ARG A 94 -11.27 -4.59 9.61
C ARG A 94 -10.07 -4.31 8.71
N VAL A 95 -9.79 -5.16 7.72
CA VAL A 95 -8.79 -4.91 6.68
C VAL A 95 -9.11 -3.61 5.93
N SER A 96 -10.37 -3.41 5.52
CA SER A 96 -10.79 -2.17 4.84
C SER A 96 -10.52 -0.92 5.66
N ARG A 97 -10.78 -0.95 6.98
CA ARG A 97 -10.51 0.18 7.88
C ARG A 97 -9.01 0.43 8.07
N LEU A 98 -8.20 -0.63 8.17
CA LEU A 98 -6.75 -0.51 8.29
C LEU A 98 -6.12 0.05 7.00
N LEU A 99 -6.60 -0.39 5.84
CA LEU A 99 -6.18 0.16 4.55
C LEU A 99 -6.54 1.64 4.42
N SER A 100 -7.75 2.06 4.84
CA SER A 100 -8.10 3.48 4.91
C SER A 100 -7.11 4.24 5.78
N SER A 101 -6.84 3.77 6.99
CA SER A 101 -5.92 4.43 7.91
C SER A 101 -4.50 4.56 7.35
N LEU A 102 -3.98 3.52 6.70
CA LEU A 102 -2.67 3.57 6.03
C LEU A 102 -2.67 4.52 4.84
N TYR A 103 -3.79 4.63 4.09
CA TYR A 103 -3.93 5.54 2.96
C TYR A 103 -3.98 7.00 3.42
N ASP A 104 -4.80 7.30 4.43
CA ASP A 104 -4.92 8.63 5.03
C ASP A 104 -3.56 9.12 5.58
N LYS A 105 -2.76 8.21 6.15
CA LYS A 105 -1.41 8.50 6.66
C LYS A 105 -0.32 8.53 5.56
N GLY A 106 -0.65 8.14 4.33
CA GLY A 106 0.28 8.10 3.20
C GLY A 106 1.34 7.00 3.29
N PHE A 107 1.02 5.86 3.90
CA PHE A 107 1.84 4.64 3.86
C PHE A 107 1.53 3.75 2.66
N ILE A 108 0.38 3.95 2.03
CA ILE A 108 -0.01 3.30 0.78
C ILE A 108 -0.72 4.32 -0.10
N VAL A 109 -0.80 4.03 -1.40
CA VAL A 109 -1.71 4.73 -2.32
C VAL A 109 -2.71 3.74 -2.89
N MET A 110 -3.99 4.08 -2.87
CA MET A 110 -5.01 3.29 -3.57
C MET A 110 -5.11 3.73 -5.04
N ARG A 111 -4.84 2.79 -5.95
CA ARG A 111 -5.13 2.90 -7.38
C ARG A 111 -6.41 2.14 -7.66
N ASP A 112 -7.55 2.76 -7.40
CA ASP A 112 -8.82 2.08 -7.56
C ASP A 112 -9.31 2.12 -9.00
N SER A 113 -9.90 1.00 -9.44
CA SER A 113 -10.79 0.98 -10.60
C SER A 113 -12.15 1.58 -10.24
N GLY A 114 -12.99 1.88 -11.25
CA GLY A 114 -14.34 2.41 -11.02
C GLY A 114 -15.25 1.56 -10.11
N ASN A 115 -14.93 0.28 -9.89
CA ASN A 115 -15.64 -0.61 -8.96
C ASN A 115 -14.79 -1.09 -7.77
N PHE A 116 -13.65 -0.44 -7.51
CA PHE A 116 -12.72 -0.74 -6.40
C PHE A 116 -12.14 -2.17 -6.42
N LYS A 117 -12.21 -2.86 -7.57
CA LYS A 117 -11.52 -4.13 -7.75
C LYS A 117 -10.04 -3.89 -7.96
N ARG A 118 -9.25 -4.80 -7.39
CA ARG A 118 -7.80 -4.86 -7.60
C ARG A 118 -7.51 -5.86 -8.73
N TYR A 119 -6.84 -5.41 -9.78
CA TYR A 119 -6.42 -6.24 -10.91
C TYR A 119 -5.28 -5.58 -11.68
N SER A 120 -4.46 -6.40 -12.32
CA SER A 120 -3.61 -5.96 -13.42
C SER A 120 -4.25 -6.39 -14.75
N ALA A 121 -4.07 -5.57 -15.78
CA ALA A 121 -4.32 -5.94 -17.16
C ALA A 121 -3.00 -5.86 -17.93
N HIS A 122 -2.81 -6.77 -18.87
CA HIS A 122 -1.64 -6.84 -19.72
C HIS A 122 -2.07 -6.75 -21.19
N ASN A 123 -1.22 -6.19 -22.05
CA ASN A 123 -1.42 -6.28 -23.50
C ASN A 123 -0.96 -7.64 -24.04
N SER A 124 -1.11 -7.83 -25.36
CA SER A 124 -0.65 -9.02 -26.08
C SER A 124 0.85 -9.30 -25.96
N HIS A 125 1.65 -8.30 -25.60
CA HIS A 125 3.10 -8.40 -25.38
C HIS A 125 3.46 -8.58 -23.90
N ASN A 126 2.47 -8.92 -23.06
CA ASN A 126 2.60 -9.12 -21.61
C ASN A 126 3.02 -7.88 -20.81
N ASN A 127 3.05 -6.69 -21.43
CA ASN A 127 3.31 -5.43 -20.74
C ASN A 127 2.07 -5.01 -19.95
N ILE A 128 2.28 -4.51 -18.72
CA ILE A 128 1.19 -4.04 -17.86
C ILE A 128 0.58 -2.77 -18.48
N THR A 129 -0.70 -2.85 -18.86
CA THR A 129 -1.47 -1.72 -19.39
C THR A 129 -2.30 -1.02 -18.34
N THR A 130 -2.68 -1.74 -17.28
CA THR A 130 -3.45 -1.18 -16.17
C THR A 130 -3.08 -1.88 -14.88
N ALA A 131 -2.89 -1.12 -13.81
CA ALA A 131 -2.65 -1.65 -12.48
C ALA A 131 -3.55 -0.92 -11.47
N CYS A 132 -4.68 -1.54 -11.16
CA CYS A 132 -5.58 -1.11 -10.11
C CYS A 132 -5.26 -1.89 -8.83
N GLY A 133 -4.63 -1.28 -7.84
CA GLY A 133 -4.14 -1.98 -6.65
C GLY A 133 -3.65 -1.05 -5.56
N ILE A 134 -2.95 -1.64 -4.59
CA ILE A 134 -2.31 -0.90 -3.49
C ILE A 134 -0.87 -0.61 -3.91
N ASP A 135 -0.55 0.66 -4.16
CA ASP A 135 0.76 1.12 -4.62
C ASP A 135 1.67 1.45 -3.43
N LEU A 136 2.79 0.74 -3.36
CA LEU A 136 3.78 0.85 -2.28
C LEU A 136 4.93 1.82 -2.62
N ARG A 137 4.97 2.39 -3.83
CA ARG A 137 6.00 3.38 -4.21
C ARG A 137 6.02 4.61 -3.33
N ILE A 138 4.89 4.93 -2.70
CA ILE A 138 4.84 6.02 -1.72
C ILE A 138 5.83 5.83 -0.57
N LEU A 139 6.10 4.58 -0.18
CA LEU A 139 7.09 4.28 0.87
C LEU A 139 8.53 4.53 0.40
N ILE A 140 8.80 4.35 -0.90
CA ILE A 140 10.10 4.67 -1.52
C ILE A 140 10.25 6.20 -1.54
N ALA A 141 9.26 6.90 -2.09
CA ALA A 141 9.28 8.36 -2.20
C ALA A 141 9.43 9.08 -0.84
N ARG A 142 8.85 8.51 0.22
CA ARG A 142 8.87 9.07 1.58
C ARG A 142 9.90 8.44 2.49
N TYR A 143 10.78 7.58 1.98
CA TYR A 143 11.67 6.77 2.83
C TYR A 143 12.52 7.62 3.78
N CYS A 144 13.20 8.65 3.25
CA CYS A 144 14.06 9.52 4.04
C CYS A 144 13.28 10.30 5.13
N GLU A 145 12.08 10.77 4.80
CA GLU A 145 11.21 11.48 5.74
C GLU A 145 10.72 10.56 6.85
N LEU A 146 10.21 9.38 6.49
CA LEU A 146 9.71 8.40 7.44
C LEU A 146 10.83 7.83 8.34
N GLN A 147 12.05 7.71 7.81
CA GLN A 147 13.20 7.26 8.60
C GLN A 147 13.54 8.23 9.74
N GLN A 148 13.26 9.53 9.60
CA GLN A 148 13.43 10.51 10.67
C GLN A 148 12.37 10.40 11.78
N LYS A 149 11.26 9.68 11.53
CA LYS A 149 10.17 9.42 12.49
C LYS A 149 10.31 8.04 13.18
N ALA A 150 11.33 7.28 12.79
CA ALA A 150 11.50 5.86 13.11
C ALA A 150 12.60 5.62 14.16
#